data_AF-A0A3C0B0R8-F1
#
_entry.id   AF-A0A3C0B0R8-F1
#
_cell.length_a   1.000
_cell.length_b   1.000
_cell.length_c   1.000
_cell.angle_alpha   90.00
_cell.angle_beta   90.00
_cell.angle_gamma   90.00
#
_symmetry.space_group_name_H-M   'P 1'
#
loop_
_entity.id
_entity.type
_entity.pdbx_description
1 polymer ?
#
loop_
_entity_poly.entity_id
_entity_poly.type
_entity_poly.pdbx_seq_one_letter_code
_entity_poly.pdbx_strand_id
1 'polypeptide(L)' 'MDVLNIDLTGVKGEGTISILTLEGKLLQTQRVKGNSIITLKLIHQSQGIYLCRYSSAEEIKTVKIIKK' A
#
# COMPACT_ATOMS: atom_id res chain seq x y z
N MET A 1 -15.74 8.37 -1.39
CA MET A 1 -14.80 7.94 -0.34
C MET A 1 -13.81 7.02 -1.04
N ASP A 2 -12.54 7.39 -1.10
CA ASP A 2 -11.58 6.65 -1.93
C ASP A 2 -10.89 5.59 -1.09
N VAL A 3 -11.04 4.34 -1.51
CA VAL A 3 -10.47 3.18 -0.84
C VAL A 3 -9.61 2.38 -1.80
N LEU A 4 -8.49 1.88 -1.30
CA LEU A 4 -7.62 0.95 -1.99
C LEU A 4 -7.75 -0.41 -1.30
N ASN A 5 -8.27 -1.39 -2.02
CA ASN A 5 -8.28 -2.78 -1.57
C ASN A 5 -7.02 -3.47 -2.09
N ILE A 6 -6.31 -4.13 -1.19
CA ILE A 6 -5.08 -4.86 -1.47
C ILE A 6 -5.30 -6.31 -1.09
N ASP A 7 -5.22 -7.18 -2.07
CA ASP A 7 -5.29 -8.62 -1.86
C ASP A 7 -3.87 -9.17 -1.66
N LEU A 8 -3.61 -9.72 -0.47
CA LEU A 8 -2.36 -10.37 -0.10
C LEU A 8 -2.51 -11.90 -0.06
N THR A 9 -3.54 -12.45 -0.71
CA THR A 9 -3.71 -13.89 -0.86
C THR A 9 -2.47 -14.51 -1.51
N GLY A 10 -1.96 -15.59 -0.92
CA GLY A 10 -0.72 -16.25 -1.35
C GLY A 10 0.58 -15.63 -0.82
N VAL A 11 0.53 -14.42 -0.26
CA VAL A 11 1.66 -13.83 0.47
C VAL A 11 1.71 -14.41 1.88
N LYS A 12 2.88 -14.90 2.30
CA LYS A 12 3.08 -15.51 3.63
C LYS A 12 3.78 -14.56 4.59
N GLY A 13 3.56 -14.77 5.89
CA GLY A 13 4.26 -14.05 6.94
C GLY A 13 3.75 -12.63 7.19
N GLU A 14 4.57 -11.84 7.89
CA GLU A 14 4.26 -10.45 8.20
C GLU A 14 4.92 -9.51 7.20
N GLY A 15 4.28 -8.36 6.97
CA GLY A 15 4.84 -7.32 6.13
C GLY A 15 4.27 -5.96 6.45
N THR A 16 4.59 -5.00 5.60
CA THR A 16 4.14 -3.62 5.72
C THR A 16 3.63 -3.15 4.37
N ILE A 17 2.48 -2.49 4.37
CA ILE A 17 2.01 -1.68 3.24
C ILE A 17 2.33 -0.22 3.52
N SER A 18 2.92 0.46 2.56
CA SER A 18 3.25 1.88 2.62
C SER A 18 2.68 2.62 1.42
N ILE A 19 2.05 3.77 1.66
CA ILE A 19 1.72 4.75 0.62
C ILE A 19 2.78 5.85 0.64
N LEU A 20 3.40 6.10 -0.51
CA LEU A 20 4.51 7.03 -0.68
C LEU A 20 4.17 8.04 -1.79
N THR A 21 4.74 9.24 -1.73
CA THR A 21 4.80 10.13 -2.90
C THR A 21 5.79 9.58 -3.95
N LEU A 22 5.80 10.16 -5.16
CA LEU A 22 6.79 9.79 -6.19
C LEU A 22 8.23 10.06 -5.75
N GLU A 23 8.45 11.06 -4.90
CA GLU A 23 9.74 11.41 -4.32
C GLU A 23 10.14 10.46 -3.16
N GLY A 24 9.28 9.49 -2.83
CA GLY A 24 9.54 8.50 -1.79
C GLY A 24 9.16 8.94 -0.37
N LYS A 25 8.48 10.08 -0.20
CA LYS A 25 7.99 10.53 1.12
C LYS A 25 6.87 9.60 1.60
N LEU A 26 7.02 9.03 2.79
CA LEU A 26 5.99 8.20 3.42
C LEU A 26 4.78 9.04 3.83
N LEU A 27 3.60 8.65 3.36
CA LEU A 27 2.32 9.28 3.69
C LEU A 27 1.50 8.42 4.67
N GLN A 28 1.54 7.11 4.50
CA GLN A 28 0.80 6.16 5.33
C GLN A 28 1.54 4.83 5.39
N THR A 29 1.45 4.15 6.52
CA THR A 29 2.01 2.81 6.70
C THR A 29 1.08 1.95 7.55
N GLN A 30 1.01 0.66 7.26
CA GLN A 30 0.24 -0.31 8.02
C GLN A 30 0.97 -1.65 8.03
N ARG A 31 1.17 -2.24 9.21
CA ARG A 31 1.59 -3.64 9.34
C ARG A 31 0.45 -4.55 8.93
N VAL A 32 0.79 -5.59 8.20
CA VAL A 32 -0.16 -6.56 7.66
C VAL A 32 0.33 -7.97 7.92
N LYS A 33 -0.61 -8.89 8.14
CA LYS A 33 -0.34 -10.32 8.05
C LYS A 33 -0.77 -10.78 6.66
N GLY A 34 0.06 -11.59 6.03
CA GLY A 34 -0.22 -12.17 4.72
C GLY A 34 -1.51 -12.99 4.72
N ASN A 35 -1.94 -13.40 3.53
CA ASN A 35 -3.17 -14.14 3.31
C ASN A 35 -4.44 -13.42 3.81
N SER A 36 -4.51 -12.11 3.53
CA SER A 36 -5.64 -11.26 3.92
C SER A 36 -5.93 -10.21 2.86
N ILE A 37 -7.16 -9.67 2.89
CA ILE A 37 -7.54 -8.49 2.12
C ILE A 37 -7.50 -7.30 3.06
N ILE A 38 -6.78 -6.26 2.66
CA ILE A 38 -6.62 -5.02 3.44
C ILE A 38 -7.27 -3.88 2.69
N THR A 39 -8.12 -3.13 3.39
CA THR A 39 -8.72 -1.90 2.86
C THR A 39 -8.01 -0.70 3.47
N LEU A 40 -7.32 0.07 2.61
CA LEU A 40 -6.71 1.33 2.97
C LEU A 40 -7.58 2.51 2.56
N LYS A 41 -7.84 3.37 3.52
CA LYS A 41 -8.54 4.64 3.34
C LYS A 41 -7.57 5.70 2.81
N LEU A 42 -7.80 6.21 1.60
CA LEU A 42 -6.96 7.23 0.95
C LEU A 42 -7.41 8.67 1.31
N ILE A 43 -7.88 8.87 2.55
CA ILE A 43 -8.82 9.96 2.91
C ILE A 43 -8.19 11.37 2.91
N HIS A 44 -6.87 11.50 2.81
CA HIS A 44 -6.21 12.81 2.90
C HIS A 44 -5.20 13.08 1.78
N GLN A 45 -5.21 12.29 0.72
CA GLN A 45 -4.34 12.50 -0.43
C GLN A 45 -5.03 13.37 -1.48
N SER A 46 -4.35 14.45 -1.89
CA SER A 46 -4.72 15.27 -3.04
C SER A 46 -4.80 14.42 -4.32
N GLN A 47 -5.35 15.00 -5.40
CA GLN A 47 -5.16 14.39 -6.71
C GLN A 47 -3.66 14.29 -7.02
N GLY A 48 -3.25 13.22 -7.69
CA GLY A 48 -1.84 12.98 -7.96
C GLY A 48 -1.46 11.51 -8.11
N ILE A 49 -0.14 11.29 -8.19
CA ILE A 49 0.45 9.97 -8.34
C ILE A 49 1.10 9.55 -7.02
N TYR A 50 0.83 8.32 -6.61
CA TYR A 50 1.36 7.71 -5.40
C TYR A 50 1.95 6.34 -5.70
N LEU A 51 2.81 5.87 -4.81
CA LEU A 51 3.31 4.50 -4.83
C LEU A 51 2.72 3.76 -3.63
N CYS A 52 2.10 2.61 -3.88
CA CYS A 52 1.79 1.64 -2.83
C CYS A 52 2.83 0.54 -2.87
N ARG A 53 3.53 0.35 -1.75
CA ARG A 53 4.59 -0.64 -1.62
C ARG A 53 4.23 -1.64 -0.52
N TYR A 54 4.20 -2.91 -0.89
CA TYR A 54 4.30 -4.02 0.04
C TYR A 54 5.78 -4.36 0.28
N SER A 55 6.16 -4.60 1.53
CA SER A 55 7.49 -5.04 1.92
C SER A 55 7.39 -6.11 2.99
N SER A 56 8.10 -7.22 2.80
CA SER A 56 8.34 -8.27 3.80
C SER A 56 9.83 -8.61 3.87
N ALA A 57 10.19 -9.64 4.62
CA ALA A 57 11.55 -10.17 4.64
C ALA A 57 11.93 -10.87 3.32
N GLU A 58 10.94 -11.34 2.55
CA GLU A 58 11.17 -12.16 1.35
C GLU A 58 11.00 -11.37 0.05
N GLU A 59 10.12 -10.36 0.05
CA GLU A 59 9.80 -9.65 -1.18
C GLU A 59 9.41 -8.19 -0.96
N ILE A 60 9.59 -7.41 -2.02
CA ILE A 60 9.09 -6.04 -2.14
C ILE A 60 8.31 -5.96 -3.44
N LYS A 61 7.05 -5.52 -3.37
CA LYS A 61 6.20 -5.24 -4.53
C LYS A 61 5.72 -3.80 -4.49
N THR A 62 5.81 -3.10 -5.63
CA THR A 62 5.40 -1.69 -5.73
C THR A 62 4.42 -1.53 -6.88
N VAL A 63 3.32 -0.83 -6.63
CA VAL A 63 2.33 -0.44 -7.64
C VAL A 63 2.14 1.07 -7.63
N LYS A 64 1.98 1.65 -8.82
CA LYS A 64 1.67 3.07 -9.00
C LYS A 64 0.16 3.27 -8.97
N ILE A 65 -0.28 4.24 -8.18
CA ILE A 65 -1.69 4.64 -8.05
C ILE A 65 -1.83 6.04 -8.65
N ILE A 66 -2.83 6.23 -9.50
CA ILE A 66 -3.19 7.53 -10.06
C ILE A 66 -4.56 7.92 -9.50
N LYS A 67 -4.59 8.92 -8.63
CA LYS A 67 -5.81 9.47 -8.07
C LYS A 67 -6.24 10.67 -8.92
N LYS A 68 -7.42 10.56 -9.54
CA LYS A 68 -8.06 11.61 -10.34
C LYS A 68 -9.17 12.28 -9.57
#